data_AF-A0A1I4X581-F1
#
_entry.id   AF-A0A1I4X581-F1
#
_cell.length_a   1.000
_cell.length_b   1.000
_cell.length_c   1.000
_cell.angle_alpha   90.00
_cell.angle_beta   90.00
_cell.angle_gamma   90.00
#
_symmetry.space_group_name_H-M   'P 1'
#
loop_
_entity.id
_entity.type
_entity.pdbx_description
1 polymer ?
#
loop_
_entity_poly.entity_id
_entity_poly.type
_entity_poly.pdbx_seq_one_letter_code
_entity_poly.pdbx_strand_id
1 'polypeptide(L)'
;MSLQIARNNGLAFDWVNYTPPPPKTVGVSEVSANIDTMRDYIDWTPFFMTWSLAGKYPRILEDDVVGEEAQRLFDDAHVILDMLSAEKSLNPRGVVGIFPANRVDDDIEIFRDESRQEVIEVSHHLRQQTEKIGFANYCMADFIAEKSSGKADYLGAFAVTGGLEEDALAKRYAGLRY
;
A
#
# COMPACT_ATOMS: atom_id res chain seq x y z
N MET A 1 -14.56 0.11 26.76
CA MET A 1 -15.78 -0.60 26.33
C MET A 1 -15.45 -2.08 26.14
N SER A 2 -16.37 -3.03 26.32
CA SER A 2 -16.04 -4.45 26.10
C SER A 2 -15.91 -4.76 24.60
N LEU A 3 -15.14 -5.79 24.26
CA LEU A 3 -14.98 -6.25 22.87
C LEU A 3 -16.33 -6.57 22.22
N GLN A 4 -17.24 -7.21 22.95
CA GLN A 4 -18.55 -7.56 22.41
C GLN A 4 -19.39 -6.31 22.08
N ILE A 5 -19.35 -5.27 22.93
CA ILE A 5 -20.05 -4.02 22.63
C ILE A 5 -19.43 -3.35 21.38
N ALA A 6 -18.10 -3.38 21.25
CA ALA A 6 -17.43 -2.87 20.04
C ALA A 6 -17.87 -3.62 18.77
N ARG A 7 -17.94 -4.96 18.83
CA ARG A 7 -18.38 -5.81 17.70
C ARG A 7 -19.82 -5.53 17.30
N ASN A 8 -20.70 -5.33 18.29
CA ASN A 8 -22.10 -4.99 18.05
C ASN A 8 -22.25 -3.60 17.38
N ASN A 9 -21.27 -2.71 17.54
CA ASN A 9 -21.19 -1.42 16.86
C ASN A 9 -20.23 -1.45 15.64
N GLY A 10 -20.05 -2.59 14.98
CA GLY A 10 -19.29 -2.67 13.73
C GLY A 10 -19.95 -1.88 12.59
N LEU A 11 -19.27 -1.74 11.44
CA LEU A 11 -19.84 -1.05 10.28
C LEU A 11 -21.14 -1.73 9.84
N ALA A 12 -22.25 -1.00 9.90
CA ALA A 12 -23.51 -1.42 9.33
C ALA A 12 -23.50 -1.13 7.82
N PHE A 13 -23.59 -2.18 7.02
CA PHE A 13 -23.59 -2.09 5.56
C PHE A 13 -24.59 -3.09 4.95
N ASP A 14 -25.27 -2.68 3.89
CA ASP A 14 -26.28 -3.50 3.22
C ASP A 14 -25.64 -4.47 2.21
N TRP A 15 -25.11 -5.57 2.73
CA TRP A 15 -24.54 -6.65 1.93
C TRP A 15 -25.56 -7.37 1.04
N VAL A 16 -26.85 -7.31 1.38
CA VAL A 16 -27.91 -7.97 0.59
C VAL A 16 -28.03 -7.30 -0.78
N ASN A 17 -28.05 -5.96 -0.80
CA ASN A 17 -28.18 -5.18 -2.03
C ASN A 17 -26.84 -4.77 -2.68
N TYR A 18 -25.71 -5.19 -2.11
CA TYR A 18 -24.39 -4.98 -2.69
C TYR A 18 -23.86 -6.26 -3.36
N THR A 19 -23.12 -6.09 -4.45
CA THR A 19 -22.36 -7.17 -5.09
C THR A 19 -20.91 -6.73 -5.13
N PRO A 20 -20.02 -7.35 -4.33
CA PRO A 20 -18.60 -7.06 -4.39
C PRO A 20 -18.07 -7.27 -5.82
N PRO A 21 -17.21 -6.38 -6.32
CA PRO A 21 -16.72 -6.47 -7.69
C PRO A 21 -15.77 -7.68 -7.81
N PRO A 22 -16.03 -8.61 -8.74
CA PRO A 22 -15.09 -9.71 -8.98
C PRO A 22 -13.80 -9.17 -9.59
N PRO A 23 -12.63 -9.69 -9.18
CA PRO A 23 -11.36 -9.30 -9.78
C PRO A 23 -11.26 -9.89 -11.20
N LYS A 24 -10.45 -9.25 -12.04
CA LYS A 24 -10.15 -9.79 -13.39
C LYS A 24 -9.32 -11.07 -13.33
N THR A 25 -8.49 -11.22 -12.30
CA THR A 25 -7.59 -12.36 -12.12
C THR A 25 -7.43 -12.63 -10.63
N VAL A 26 -7.49 -13.91 -10.28
CA VAL A 26 -7.26 -14.44 -8.93
C VAL A 26 -5.91 -15.18 -8.93
N GLY A 27 -5.26 -15.23 -7.77
CA GLY A 27 -3.97 -15.86 -7.58
C GLY A 27 -2.85 -14.84 -7.45
N VAL A 28 -1.61 -15.36 -7.45
CA VAL A 28 -0.39 -14.58 -7.24
C VAL A 28 0.29 -14.33 -8.58
N SER A 29 0.73 -13.10 -8.79
CA SER A 29 1.48 -12.68 -9.99
C SER A 29 2.69 -11.84 -9.60
N GLU A 30 3.83 -12.19 -10.16
CA GLU A 30 4.99 -11.30 -10.13
C GLU A 30 4.72 -10.07 -11.01
N VAL A 31 5.16 -8.91 -10.52
CA VAL A 31 5.07 -7.65 -11.26
C VAL A 31 6.42 -6.95 -11.24
N SER A 32 6.72 -6.24 -12.32
CA SER A 32 7.92 -5.43 -12.43
C SER A 32 7.57 -4.11 -13.10
N ALA A 33 8.19 -3.03 -12.63
CA ALA A 33 8.13 -1.72 -13.24
C ALA A 33 9.56 -1.19 -13.36
N ASN A 34 9.86 -0.49 -14.45
CA ASN A 34 11.15 0.19 -14.59
C ASN A 34 11.09 1.58 -13.92
N ILE A 35 12.27 2.16 -13.68
CA ILE A 35 12.39 3.50 -13.08
C ILE A 35 11.65 4.56 -13.92
N ASP A 36 11.70 4.45 -15.25
CA ASP A 36 11.02 5.38 -16.16
C ASP A 36 9.48 5.37 -16.01
N THR A 37 8.91 4.24 -15.60
CA THR A 37 7.47 4.13 -15.29
C THR A 37 7.20 4.62 -13.88
N MET A 38 8.03 4.23 -12.91
CA MET A 38 7.83 4.57 -11.50
C MET A 38 8.00 6.07 -11.23
N ARG A 39 8.87 6.77 -11.98
CA ARG A 39 9.12 8.22 -11.81
C ARG A 39 7.85 9.07 -11.91
N ASP A 40 6.88 8.64 -12.71
CA ASP A 40 5.61 9.35 -12.90
C ASP A 40 4.65 9.20 -11.71
N TYR A 41 4.96 8.28 -10.78
CA TYR A 41 4.16 7.98 -9.58
C TYR A 41 4.86 8.42 -8.28
N ILE A 42 6.03 9.05 -8.35
CA ILE A 42 6.75 9.54 -7.18
C ILE A 42 6.00 10.73 -6.58
N ASP A 43 5.65 10.64 -5.28
CA ASP A 43 5.39 11.84 -4.49
C ASP A 43 6.73 12.43 -4.05
N TRP A 44 7.07 13.57 -4.61
CA TRP A 44 8.31 14.28 -4.31
C TRP A 44 8.26 15.04 -2.97
N THR A 45 7.08 15.19 -2.35
CA THR A 45 6.97 15.94 -1.09
C THR A 45 7.76 15.29 0.06
N PRO A 46 7.62 13.97 0.34
CA PRO A 46 8.46 13.29 1.32
C PRO A 46 9.97 13.36 1.01
N PHE A 47 10.35 13.36 -0.27
CA PHE A 47 11.75 13.50 -0.68
C PHE A 47 12.34 14.83 -0.18
N PHE A 48 11.67 15.96 -0.42
CA PHE A 48 12.12 17.25 0.11
C PHE A 48 12.13 17.30 1.64
N MET A 49 11.16 16.65 2.30
CA MET A 49 11.15 16.54 3.76
C MET A 49 12.39 15.80 4.30
N THR A 50 12.85 14.73 3.63
CA THR A 50 14.09 14.02 3.99
C THR A 50 15.31 14.96 3.93
N TRP A 51 15.30 15.92 3.02
CA TRP A 51 16.34 16.94 2.88
C TRP A 51 16.09 18.21 3.70
N SER A 52 15.17 18.15 4.67
CA SER A 52 14.82 19.26 5.56
C SER A 52 14.29 20.51 4.85
N LEU A 53 13.76 20.35 3.62
CA LEU A 53 13.11 21.41 2.86
C LEU A 53 11.59 21.30 3.07
N ALA A 54 11.03 22.24 3.84
CA ALA A 54 9.61 22.28 4.14
C ALA A 54 8.82 22.91 2.98
N GLY A 55 7.87 22.17 2.43
CA GLY A 55 7.02 22.66 1.35
C GLY A 55 6.41 21.49 0.58
N LYS A 56 5.32 21.74 -0.14
CA LYS A 56 4.64 20.73 -0.96
C LYS A 56 5.09 20.84 -2.42
N TYR A 57 5.45 19.73 -3.06
CA TYR A 57 5.69 19.68 -4.50
C TYR A 57 4.37 19.89 -5.29
N PRO A 58 4.37 20.61 -6.43
CA PRO A 58 5.50 21.31 -7.05
C PRO A 58 5.77 22.73 -6.51
N ARG A 59 4.89 23.28 -5.66
CA ARG A 59 4.98 24.69 -5.19
C ARG A 59 6.29 25.03 -4.49
N ILE A 60 6.94 24.08 -3.82
CA ILE A 60 8.23 24.29 -3.15
C ILE A 60 9.33 24.75 -4.12
N LEU A 61 9.22 24.43 -5.42
CA LEU A 61 10.20 24.84 -6.43
C LEU A 61 10.19 26.35 -6.71
N GLU A 62 9.06 27.01 -6.44
CA GLU A 62 8.87 28.45 -6.65
C GLU A 62 8.94 29.24 -5.32
N ASP A 63 9.38 28.61 -4.23
CA ASP A 63 9.47 29.26 -2.93
C ASP A 63 10.59 30.30 -2.89
N ASP A 64 10.29 31.50 -2.37
CA ASP A 64 11.21 32.64 -2.34
C ASP A 64 12.47 32.41 -1.48
N VAL A 65 12.43 31.46 -0.53
CA VAL A 65 13.52 31.21 0.42
C VAL A 65 14.27 29.93 0.07
N VAL A 66 13.55 28.84 -0.25
CA VAL A 66 14.15 27.52 -0.46
C VAL A 66 14.03 26.98 -1.89
N GLY A 67 13.37 27.71 -2.80
CA GLY A 67 13.07 27.25 -4.15
C GLY A 67 14.30 26.92 -4.98
N GLU A 68 15.35 27.74 -4.93
CA GLU A 68 16.61 27.50 -5.66
C GLU A 68 17.27 26.19 -5.23
N GLU A 69 17.34 25.94 -3.92
CA GLU A 69 17.89 24.71 -3.36
C GLU A 69 17.01 23.49 -3.65
N ALA A 70 15.69 23.66 -3.62
CA ALA A 70 14.74 22.62 -3.99
C ALA A 70 14.86 22.24 -5.47
N GLN A 71 15.01 23.23 -6.37
CA GLN A 71 15.21 23.02 -7.80
C GLN A 71 16.52 22.25 -8.05
N ARG A 72 17.63 22.68 -7.46
CA ARG A 72 18.92 22.00 -7.60
C ARG A 72 18.87 20.55 -7.13
N LEU A 73 18.28 20.31 -5.95
CA LEU A 73 18.14 18.98 -5.39
C LEU A 73 17.23 18.08 -6.26
N PHE A 74 16.17 18.64 -6.83
CA PHE A 74 15.27 17.95 -7.75
C PHE A 74 15.97 17.54 -9.05
N ASP A 75 16.76 18.45 -9.62
CA ASP A 75 17.54 18.20 -10.83
C ASP A 75 18.58 17.10 -10.59
N ASP A 76 19.32 17.15 -9.47
CA ASP A 76 20.28 16.11 -9.08
C ASP A 76 19.60 14.74 -8.90
N ALA A 77 18.42 14.70 -8.29
CA ALA A 77 17.65 13.47 -8.14
C ALA A 77 17.25 12.88 -9.49
N HIS A 78 16.81 13.72 -10.44
CA HIS A 78 16.48 13.27 -11.79
C HIS A 78 17.69 12.73 -12.55
N VAL A 79 18.85 13.36 -12.42
CA VAL A 79 20.11 12.85 -13.00
C VAL A 79 20.44 11.46 -12.45
N ILE A 80 20.30 11.26 -11.14
CA ILE A 80 20.53 9.95 -10.52
C ILE A 80 19.51 8.92 -11.02
N LEU A 81 18.22 9.27 -11.08
CA LEU A 81 17.18 8.37 -11.60
C LEU A 81 17.45 7.96 -13.05
N ASP A 82 17.86 8.91 -13.91
CA ASP A 82 18.19 8.64 -15.31
C ASP A 82 19.41 7.69 -15.40
N MET A 83 20.44 7.89 -14.57
CA MET A 83 21.61 7.00 -14.49
C MET A 83 21.21 5.59 -14.03
N LEU A 84 20.45 5.47 -12.94
CA LEU A 84 19.99 4.18 -12.41
C LEU A 84 19.13 3.43 -13.44
N SER A 85 18.29 4.16 -14.18
CA SER A 85 17.44 3.59 -15.24
C SER A 85 18.26 3.11 -16.43
N ALA A 86 19.24 3.90 -16.88
CA ALA A 86 20.09 3.56 -18.03
C ALA A 86 21.00 2.35 -17.74
N GLU A 87 21.59 2.31 -16.55
CA GLU A 87 22.52 1.25 -16.14
C GLU A 87 21.82 -0.01 -15.64
N LYS A 88 20.50 0.06 -15.37
CA LYS A 88 19.75 -1.01 -14.66
C LYS A 88 20.43 -1.41 -13.35
N SER A 89 21.02 -0.43 -12.66
CA SER A 89 21.79 -0.63 -11.44
C SER A 89 20.92 -0.67 -10.17
N LEU A 90 19.65 -0.27 -10.28
CA LEU A 90 18.59 -0.46 -9.28
C LEU A 90 17.32 -0.94 -9.99
N ASN A 91 16.74 -2.05 -9.54
CA ASN A 91 15.64 -2.71 -10.26
C ASN A 91 14.41 -2.91 -9.38
N PRO A 92 13.34 -2.10 -9.55
CA PRO A 92 12.11 -2.28 -8.78
C PRO A 92 11.45 -3.63 -9.05
N ARG A 93 11.00 -4.30 -7.99
CA ARG A 93 10.34 -5.61 -8.07
C ARG A 93 9.10 -5.63 -7.20
N GLY A 94 8.13 -6.46 -7.57
CA GLY A 94 6.96 -6.67 -6.75
C GLY A 94 6.25 -7.99 -7.00
N VAL A 95 5.30 -8.28 -6.13
CA VAL A 95 4.34 -9.36 -6.24
C VAL A 95 2.99 -8.84 -5.77
N VAL A 96 1.94 -9.27 -6.45
CA VAL A 96 0.54 -8.98 -6.08
C VAL A 96 -0.24 -10.28 -6.05
N GLY A 97 -1.17 -10.39 -5.12
CA GLY A 97 -2.11 -11.50 -5.04
C GLY A 97 -3.52 -11.00 -4.78
N ILE A 98 -4.51 -11.63 -5.43
CA ILE A 98 -5.93 -11.42 -5.14
C ILE A 98 -6.57 -12.77 -4.89
N PHE A 99 -7.34 -12.90 -3.82
CA PHE A 99 -7.85 -14.18 -3.33
C PHE A 99 -9.34 -14.08 -2.98
N PRO A 100 -10.13 -15.15 -3.17
CA PRO A 100 -11.47 -15.23 -2.60
C PRO A 100 -11.36 -15.13 -1.08
N ALA A 101 -12.16 -14.25 -0.48
CA ALA A 101 -12.10 -13.98 0.94
C ALA A 101 -13.48 -13.67 1.51
N ASN A 102 -13.68 -13.97 2.79
CA ASN A 102 -14.87 -13.55 3.53
C ASN A 102 -14.51 -13.22 4.97
N ARG A 103 -15.24 -12.26 5.52
CA ARG A 103 -15.14 -11.90 6.93
C ARG A 103 -15.75 -13.00 7.82
N VAL A 104 -15.06 -13.29 8.93
CA VAL A 104 -15.58 -14.03 10.09
C VAL A 104 -15.19 -13.26 11.35
N ASP A 105 -16.19 -12.73 12.06
CA ASP A 105 -16.01 -11.82 13.20
C ASP A 105 -15.13 -10.60 12.90
N ASP A 106 -13.89 -10.57 13.41
CA ASP A 106 -12.91 -9.48 13.24
C ASP A 106 -11.80 -9.86 12.26
N ASP A 107 -11.86 -11.06 11.69
CA ASP A 107 -10.84 -11.62 10.81
C ASP A 107 -11.38 -11.81 9.39
N ILE A 108 -10.47 -12.01 8.44
CA ILE A 108 -10.79 -12.33 7.05
C ILE A 108 -10.20 -13.71 6.74
N GLU A 109 -11.06 -14.68 6.45
CA GLU A 109 -10.65 -15.97 5.90
C GLU A 109 -10.29 -15.80 4.42
N ILE A 110 -9.13 -16.33 4.03
CA ILE A 110 -8.63 -16.35 2.65
C ILE A 110 -8.70 -17.78 2.14
N PHE A 111 -9.36 -18.00 1.01
CA PHE A 111 -9.63 -19.33 0.48
C PHE A 111 -8.68 -19.72 -0.65
N ARG A 112 -8.47 -21.04 -0.82
CA ARG A 112 -7.67 -21.61 -1.91
C ARG A 112 -8.20 -21.21 -3.29
N ASP A 113 -9.53 -21.25 -3.44
CA ASP A 113 -10.23 -21.04 -4.70
C ASP A 113 -11.68 -20.59 -4.46
N GLU A 114 -12.42 -20.38 -5.55
CA GLU A 114 -13.80 -19.86 -5.54
C GLU A 114 -14.82 -20.81 -4.89
N SER A 115 -14.46 -22.07 -4.60
CA SER A 115 -15.33 -22.97 -3.84
C SER A 115 -15.52 -22.52 -2.39
N ARG A 116 -14.57 -21.74 -1.86
CA ARG A 116 -14.56 -21.21 -0.49
C ARG A 116 -14.68 -22.30 0.60
N GLN A 117 -14.16 -23.49 0.31
CA GLN A 117 -14.20 -24.65 1.22
C GLN A 117 -12.95 -24.77 2.09
N GLU A 118 -11.78 -24.49 1.52
CA GLU A 118 -10.49 -24.59 2.21
C GLU A 118 -9.92 -23.21 2.49
N VAL A 119 -9.80 -22.87 3.77
CA VAL A 119 -9.10 -21.67 4.24
C VAL A 119 -7.60 -21.94 4.18
N ILE A 120 -6.86 -21.11 3.45
CA ILE A 120 -5.40 -21.21 3.32
C ILE A 120 -4.67 -20.28 4.27
N GLU A 121 -5.29 -19.15 4.61
CA GLU A 121 -4.74 -18.14 5.52
C GLU A 121 -5.86 -17.34 6.20
N VAL A 122 -5.53 -16.68 7.31
CA VAL A 122 -6.43 -15.76 8.00
C VAL A 122 -5.74 -14.41 8.21
N SER A 123 -6.34 -13.34 7.68
CA SER A 123 -5.90 -11.97 7.95
C SER A 123 -6.56 -11.48 9.23
N HIS A 124 -5.76 -11.36 10.29
CA HIS A 124 -6.24 -10.91 11.59
C HIS A 124 -6.25 -9.38 11.70
N HIS A 125 -7.36 -8.83 12.19
CA HIS A 125 -7.51 -7.39 12.35
C HIS A 125 -7.99 -6.99 13.75
N LEU A 126 -7.66 -5.75 14.12
CA LEU A 126 -8.05 -5.17 15.39
C LEU A 126 -9.31 -4.32 15.22
N ARG A 127 -10.18 -4.38 16.24
CA ARG A 127 -11.36 -3.52 16.35
C ARG A 127 -11.10 -2.34 17.29
N GLN A 128 -11.54 -1.16 16.89
CA GLN A 128 -11.54 0.02 17.78
C GLN A 128 -12.40 -0.26 19.03
N GLN A 129 -11.90 0.03 20.25
CA GLN A 129 -12.59 -0.29 21.51
C GLN A 129 -12.91 0.92 22.41
N THR A 130 -12.72 2.14 21.90
CA THR A 130 -13.24 3.34 22.57
C THR A 130 -14.73 3.52 22.26
N GLU A 131 -15.45 4.23 23.12
CA GLU A 131 -16.83 4.62 22.84
C GLU A 131 -16.90 5.47 21.57
N LYS A 132 -17.93 5.22 20.74
CA LYS A 132 -18.19 5.95 19.49
C LYS A 132 -19.63 6.42 19.49
N ILE A 133 -19.85 7.66 19.06
CA ILE A 133 -21.17 8.27 18.93
C ILE A 133 -21.34 8.66 17.46
N GLY A 134 -22.34 8.08 16.79
CA GLY A 134 -22.61 8.35 15.36
C GLY A 134 -21.62 7.71 14.38
N PHE A 135 -20.69 6.87 14.86
CA PHE A 135 -19.73 6.14 14.04
C PHE A 135 -19.58 4.70 14.52
N ALA A 136 -19.20 3.82 13.61
CA ALA A 136 -18.87 2.44 13.93
C ALA A 136 -17.55 2.33 14.71
N ASN A 137 -17.43 1.26 15.49
CA ASN A 137 -16.18 0.73 15.99
C ASN A 137 -15.50 -0.08 14.89
N TYR A 138 -14.81 0.60 13.99
CA TYR A 138 -14.24 0.00 12.79
C TYR A 138 -13.27 -1.16 13.10
N CYS A 139 -13.39 -2.20 12.28
CA CYS A 139 -12.37 -3.22 12.02
C CYS A 139 -12.14 -3.29 10.51
N MET A 140 -10.91 -3.57 10.05
CA MET A 140 -10.64 -3.69 8.61
C MET A 140 -11.47 -4.82 7.96
N ALA A 141 -11.73 -5.89 8.70
CA ALA A 141 -12.58 -6.99 8.24
C ALA A 141 -14.01 -6.55 7.89
N ASP A 142 -14.50 -5.44 8.46
CA ASP A 142 -15.85 -4.93 8.20
C ASP A 142 -16.07 -4.51 6.73
N PHE A 143 -15.00 -4.31 5.96
CA PHE A 143 -15.06 -3.94 4.54
C PHE A 143 -15.08 -5.13 3.58
N ILE A 144 -15.07 -6.36 4.11
CA ILE A 144 -15.25 -7.60 3.35
C ILE A 144 -16.58 -8.23 3.73
N ALA A 145 -17.30 -8.75 2.75
CA ALA A 145 -18.59 -9.39 2.96
C ALA A 145 -18.48 -10.55 3.96
N GLU A 146 -19.39 -10.53 4.95
CA GLU A 146 -19.48 -11.58 5.94
C GLU A 146 -19.78 -12.93 5.27
N LYS A 147 -19.12 -14.01 5.71
CA LYS A 147 -19.31 -15.35 5.14
C LYS A 147 -20.78 -15.79 5.15
N SER A 148 -21.52 -15.42 6.20
CA SER A 148 -22.95 -15.71 6.37
C SER A 148 -23.85 -15.02 5.33
N SER A 149 -23.38 -13.94 4.69
CA SER A 149 -24.13 -13.23 3.64
C SER A 149 -24.23 -14.02 2.33
N GLY A 150 -23.38 -15.04 2.14
CA GLY A 150 -23.28 -15.81 0.90
C GLY A 150 -22.71 -15.01 -0.29
N LYS A 151 -22.21 -13.80 -0.07
CA LYS A 151 -21.61 -12.96 -1.12
C LYS A 151 -20.17 -13.35 -1.38
N ALA A 152 -19.82 -13.50 -2.65
CA ALA A 152 -18.45 -13.68 -3.08
C ALA A 152 -17.70 -12.34 -2.97
N ASP A 153 -16.70 -12.29 -2.10
CA ASP A 153 -15.82 -11.14 -1.92
C ASP A 153 -14.35 -11.56 -1.99
N TYR A 154 -13.44 -10.59 -1.97
CA TYR A 154 -12.03 -10.76 -2.31
C TYR A 154 -11.12 -9.87 -1.47
N LEU A 155 -9.94 -10.38 -1.15
CA LEU A 155 -8.88 -9.62 -0.50
C LEU A 155 -7.63 -9.64 -1.38
N GLY A 156 -6.99 -8.48 -1.51
CA GLY A 156 -5.71 -8.32 -2.19
C GLY A 156 -4.56 -8.07 -1.23
N ALA A 157 -3.36 -8.52 -1.60
CA ALA A 157 -2.11 -8.23 -0.89
C ALA A 157 -0.99 -7.98 -1.90
N PHE A 158 0.02 -7.20 -1.51
CA PHE A 158 1.19 -6.94 -2.34
C PHE A 158 2.45 -6.76 -1.50
N ALA A 159 3.60 -6.97 -2.13
CA ALA A 159 4.91 -6.60 -1.60
C ALA A 159 5.77 -6.04 -2.73
N VAL A 160 6.49 -4.95 -2.46
CA VAL A 160 7.32 -4.24 -3.45
C VAL A 160 8.63 -3.78 -2.83
N THR A 161 9.64 -3.56 -3.67
CA THR A 161 10.90 -2.92 -3.31
C THR A 161 11.37 -2.00 -4.44
N GLY A 162 12.07 -0.92 -4.08
CA GLY A 162 12.77 -0.06 -5.05
C GLY A 162 13.92 -0.78 -5.76
N GLY A 163 14.48 -1.82 -5.13
CA GLY A 163 15.45 -2.74 -5.71
C GLY A 163 16.28 -3.44 -4.64
N LEU A 164 16.73 -4.65 -4.92
CA LEU A 164 17.57 -5.43 -3.99
C LEU A 164 19.00 -4.88 -3.92
N GLU A 165 19.36 -4.02 -4.87
CA GLU A 165 20.68 -3.42 -5.03
C GLU A 165 20.91 -2.19 -4.15
N GLU A 166 19.88 -1.69 -3.46
CA GLU A 166 19.90 -0.46 -2.65
C GLU A 166 21.09 -0.43 -1.68
N ASP A 167 21.26 -1.47 -0.86
CA ASP A 167 22.35 -1.58 0.11
C ASP A 167 23.74 -1.51 -0.55
N ALA A 168 23.90 -2.15 -1.70
CA ALA A 168 25.17 -2.18 -2.41
C ALA A 168 25.48 -0.82 -3.05
N LEU A 169 24.47 -0.15 -3.62
CA LEU A 169 24.56 1.21 -4.14
C LEU A 169 24.95 2.20 -3.04
N ALA A 170 24.22 2.20 -1.91
CA ALA A 170 24.49 3.09 -0.80
C ALA A 170 25.92 2.91 -0.24
N LYS A 171 26.39 1.65 -0.10
CA LYS A 171 27.76 1.36 0.34
C LYS A 171 28.83 1.89 -0.61
N ARG A 172 28.59 1.87 -1.93
CA ARG A 172 29.53 2.44 -2.90
C ARG A 172 29.72 3.93 -2.68
N TYR A 173 28.64 4.70 -2.50
CA TYR A 173 28.74 6.13 -2.19
C TYR A 173 29.38 6.41 -0.82
N ALA A 174 29.13 5.58 0.18
CA ALA A 174 29.77 5.72 1.49
C ALA A 174 31.28 5.48 1.45
N GLY A 175 31.76 4.55 0.60
CA GLY A 175 33.18 4.24 0.41
C GLY A 175 33.93 5.25 -0.46
N LEU A 176 33.22 6.14 -1.17
CA LEU A 176 33.78 7.20 -2.02
C LEU A 176 34.12 8.49 -1.24
N ARG A 177 34.25 8.43 0.09
CA ARG A 177 34.66 9.60 0.88
C ARG A 177 36.10 10.01 0.53
N TYR A 178 36.22 11.29 0.12
CA TYR A 178 37.44 12.07 -0.09
C TYR A 178 38.43 12.01 1.07
#